data_AF-A0A7S1AXD6-F1
#
_entry.id   AF-A0A7S1AXD6-F1
#
_cell.length_a   1.000
_cell.length_b   1.000
_cell.length_c   1.000
_cell.angle_alpha   90.00
_cell.angle_beta   90.00
_cell.angle_gamma   90.00
#
_symmetry.space_group_name_H-M   'P 1'
#
loop_
_entity.id
_entity.type
_entity.pdbx_description
1 polymer ?
#
loop_
_entity_poly.entity_id
_entity_poly.type
_entity_poly.pdbx_seq_one_letter_code
_entity_poly.pdbx_strand_id
1 'polypeptide(L)'
;EIGLLLEELGFGYLLMFLLFILIMFIVVLNIITGIFVNESIETARKDRDLIAQMEAVQHRQMLQELTRLFRDIDADGDGEITLCEFEAALRDREGPLRSAFL
;
A
#
# COMPACT_ATOMS: atom_id res chain seq x y z
N GLU A 1 -4.06 -8.13 50.67
CA GLU A 1 -4.22 -9.34 51.52
C GLU A 1 -3.09 -10.35 51.32
N ILE A 2 -2.83 -10.82 50.09
CA ILE A 2 -1.76 -11.81 49.81
C ILE A 2 -0.34 -11.30 50.19
N GLY A 3 -0.04 -10.02 49.96
CA GLY A 3 1.25 -9.42 50.30
C GLY A 3 1.57 -9.40 51.79
N LEU A 4 0.55 -9.26 52.64
CA LEU A 4 0.69 -9.30 54.11
C LEU A 4 0.94 -10.73 54.61
N LEU A 5 0.25 -11.73 54.03
CA LEU A 5 0.47 -13.15 54.33
C LEU A 5 1.91 -13.60 53.94
N LEU A 6 2.46 -13.03 52.87
CA LEU A 6 3.84 -13.29 52.43
C LEU A 6 4.90 -12.62 53.32
N GLU A 7 4.57 -11.48 53.94
CA GLU A 7 5.46 -10.82 54.89
C GLU A 7 5.66 -11.67 56.14
N GLU A 8 4.61 -12.37 56.61
CA GLU A 8 4.69 -13.34 57.71
C GLU A 8 5.55 -14.58 57.36
N LEU A 9 5.63 -14.98 56.08
CA LEU A 9 6.52 -16.06 55.60
C LEU A 9 7.99 -15.62 55.44
N GLY A 10 8.26 -14.31 55.45
CA GLY A 10 9.59 -13.71 55.39
C GLY A 10 9.86 -12.88 54.14
N PHE A 11 10.67 -11.83 54.31
CA PHE A 11 10.97 -10.80 53.29
C PHE A 11 11.49 -11.36 51.95
N GLY A 12 12.16 -12.51 51.96
CA GLY A 12 12.67 -13.16 50.75
C GLY A 12 11.56 -13.60 49.77
N TYR A 13 10.45 -14.13 50.29
CA TYR A 13 9.32 -14.56 49.45
C TYR A 13 8.58 -13.37 48.84
N LEU A 14 8.44 -12.27 49.60
CA LEU A 14 7.88 -11.02 49.10
C LEU A 14 8.71 -10.47 47.94
N LEU A 15 10.05 -10.44 48.08
CA LEU A 15 10.95 -9.93 47.05
C LEU A 15 10.90 -10.78 45.76
N MET A 16 10.90 -12.11 45.87
CA MET A 16 10.75 -13.03 44.73
C MET A 16 9.42 -12.84 44.01
N PHE A 17 8.32 -12.67 44.76
CA PHE A 17 7.00 -12.44 44.19
C PHE A 17 6.91 -11.10 43.46
N LEU A 18 7.48 -10.04 44.03
CA LEU A 18 7.49 -8.71 43.42
C LEU A 18 8.34 -8.69 42.15
N LEU A 19 9.51 -9.35 42.18
CA LEU A 19 10.36 -9.52 41.00
C LEU A 19 9.65 -10.32 39.89
N PHE A 20 8.93 -11.39 40.26
CA PHE A 20 8.13 -12.16 39.32
C PHE A 20 7.05 -11.30 38.64
N ILE A 21 6.30 -10.51 39.40
CA ILE A 21 5.29 -9.59 38.85
C ILE A 21 5.93 -8.56 37.93
N LEU A 22 7.05 -7.97 38.33
CA LEU A 22 7.76 -6.96 37.55
C LEU A 22 8.21 -7.52 36.20
N ILE A 23 8.87 -8.69 36.21
CA ILE A 23 9.33 -9.36 34.99
C ILE A 23 8.13 -9.76 34.13
N MET A 24 7.10 -10.36 34.72
CA MET A 24 5.88 -10.76 34.00
C MET A 24 5.23 -9.56 33.31
N PHE A 25 5.14 -8.41 34.00
CA PHE A 25 4.56 -7.20 33.45
C PHE A 25 5.38 -6.64 32.27
N ILE A 26 6.71 -6.59 32.41
CA ILE A 26 7.61 -6.16 31.32
C ILE A 26 7.48 -7.09 30.12
N VAL A 27 7.44 -8.41 30.34
CA VAL A 27 7.30 -9.41 29.27
C VAL A 27 5.97 -9.23 28.54
N VAL A 28 4.86 -9.14 29.27
CA VAL A 28 3.53 -8.96 28.66
C VAL A 28 3.46 -7.64 27.89
N LEU A 29 3.97 -6.54 28.45
CA LEU A 29 3.99 -5.25 27.78
C LEU A 29 4.77 -5.32 26.46
N ASN A 30 5.97 -5.91 26.49
CA ASN A 30 6.81 -6.06 25.29
C ASN A 30 6.17 -6.96 24.23
N ILE A 31 5.47 -8.04 24.63
CA ILE A 31 4.73 -8.91 23.70
C ILE A 31 3.61 -8.12 23.03
N ILE A 32 2.79 -7.42 23.82
CA ILE A 32 1.66 -6.65 23.31
C ILE A 32 2.15 -5.54 22.37
N THR A 33 3.16 -4.76 22.79
CA THR A 33 3.77 -3.73 21.95
C THR A 33 4.34 -4.33 20.66
N GLY A 34 5.00 -5.49 20.73
CA GLY A 34 5.52 -6.18 19.55
C GLY A 34 4.42 -6.54 18.54
N ILE A 35 3.29 -7.06 19.01
CA ILE A 35 2.14 -7.39 18.16
C ILE A 35 1.59 -6.13 17.49
N PHE A 36 1.31 -5.07 18.26
CA PHE A 36 0.75 -3.83 17.72
C PHE A 36 1.67 -3.15 16.71
N VAL A 37 2.98 -3.14 16.96
CA VAL A 37 3.97 -2.58 16.02
C VAL A 37 3.99 -3.38 14.73
N ASN A 38 3.97 -4.71 14.82
CA ASN A 38 3.94 -5.56 13.63
C ASN A 38 2.67 -5.34 12.80
N GLU A 39 1.49 -5.30 13.42
CA GLU A 39 0.22 -5.02 12.74
C GLU A 39 0.21 -3.62 12.09
N SER A 40 0.74 -2.62 12.79
CA SER A 40 0.82 -1.24 12.28
C SER A 40 1.74 -1.15 11.06
N ILE A 41 2.89 -1.83 11.09
CA ILE A 41 3.83 -1.88 9.96
C ILE A 41 3.22 -2.64 8.78
N GLU A 42 2.57 -3.79 9.03
CA GLU A 42 1.97 -4.60 7.97
C GLU A 42 0.83 -3.84 7.26
N THR A 43 -0.03 -3.16 8.01
CA THR A 43 -1.11 -2.33 7.47
C THR A 43 -0.54 -1.18 6.63
N ALA A 44 0.45 -0.45 7.15
CA ALA A 44 1.10 0.63 6.41
C ALA A 44 1.82 0.15 5.13
N ARG A 45 2.34 -1.09 5.11
CA ARG A 45 2.93 -1.71 3.91
C ARG A 45 1.87 -2.06 2.88
N LYS A 46 0.76 -2.69 3.29
CA LYS A 46 -0.35 -3.04 2.39
C LYS A 46 -0.91 -1.82 1.67
N ASP A 47 -1.07 -0.70 2.39
CA ASP A 47 -1.57 0.54 1.78
C ASP A 47 -0.61 1.08 0.71
N ARG A 48 0.70 1.06 0.96
CA ARG A 48 1.71 1.49 -0.02
C ARG A 48 1.75 0.58 -1.24
N ASP A 49 1.72 -0.74 -1.02
CA ASP A 49 1.74 -1.72 -2.11
C ASP A 49 0.49 -1.60 -2.99
N LEU A 50 -0.68 -1.36 -2.38
CA LEU A 50 -1.93 -1.12 -3.11
C LEU A 50 -1.83 0.14 -3.98
N ILE A 51 -1.33 1.26 -3.42
CA ILE A 51 -1.14 2.50 -4.18
C ILE A 51 -0.20 2.27 -5.37
N ALA A 52 0.94 1.63 -5.15
CA ALA A 52 1.90 1.33 -6.22
C ALA A 52 1.29 0.43 -7.31
N GLN A 53 0.49 -0.57 -6.93
CA GLN A 53 -0.22 -1.42 -7.89
C GLN A 53 -1.28 -0.63 -8.68
N MET A 54 -2.03 0.26 -8.03
CA MET A 54 -3.01 1.11 -8.69
C MET A 54 -2.35 2.03 -9.72
N GLU A 55 -1.24 2.66 -9.37
CA GLU A 55 -0.48 3.52 -10.28
C GLU A 55 0.06 2.73 -11.49
N ALA A 56 0.61 1.54 -11.24
CA ALA A 56 1.07 0.66 -12.32
C ALA A 56 -0.07 0.22 -13.26
N VAL A 57 -1.25 -0.07 -12.71
CA VAL A 57 -2.45 -0.41 -13.50
C VAL A 57 -2.92 0.79 -14.31
N GLN A 58 -3.00 1.98 -13.71
CA GLN A 58 -3.39 3.21 -14.40
C GLN A 58 -2.42 3.55 -15.54
N HIS A 59 -1.11 3.47 -15.29
CA HIS A 59 -0.10 3.72 -16.32
C HIS A 59 -0.22 2.71 -17.47
N ARG A 60 -0.47 1.43 -17.17
CA ARG A 60 -0.68 0.41 -18.19
C ARG A 60 -1.96 0.64 -18.99
N GLN A 61 -3.05 1.06 -18.36
CA GLN A 61 -4.30 1.42 -19.03
C GLN A 61 -4.10 2.62 -19.95
N MET A 62 -3.44 3.67 -19.48
CA MET A 62 -3.11 4.86 -20.26
C MET A 62 -2.25 4.52 -21.48
N LEU A 63 -1.21 3.70 -21.32
CA LEU A 63 -0.40 3.23 -22.46
C LEU A 63 -1.22 2.40 -23.45
N GLN A 64 -2.12 1.55 -22.97
CA GLN A 64 -2.99 0.74 -23.84
C GLN A 64 -3.96 1.61 -24.63
N GLU A 65 -4.54 2.63 -24.00
CA GLU A 65 -5.42 3.59 -24.65
C GLU A 65 -4.66 4.42 -25.68
N LEU A 66 -3.48 4.95 -25.33
CA LEU A 66 -2.61 5.67 -26.25
C LEU A 66 -2.20 4.80 -27.44
N THR A 67 -1.84 3.54 -27.21
CA THR A 67 -1.48 2.59 -28.28
C THR A 67 -2.67 2.32 -29.21
N ARG A 68 -3.89 2.26 -28.67
CA ARG A 68 -5.11 2.13 -29.49
C ARG A 68 -5.34 3.37 -30.32
N LEU A 69 -5.27 4.56 -29.71
CA LEU A 69 -5.41 5.83 -30.41
C LEU A 69 -4.41 5.95 -31.56
N PHE A 70 -3.14 5.63 -31.32
CA PHE A 70 -2.12 5.68 -32.39
C PHE A 70 -2.41 4.69 -33.50
N ARG A 71 -2.84 3.46 -33.18
CA ARG A 71 -3.22 2.48 -34.20
C ARG A 71 -4.46 2.89 -35.00
N ASP A 72 -5.38 3.64 -34.40
CA ASP A 72 -6.58 4.12 -35.08
C ASP A 72 -6.27 5.31 -36.02
N ILE A 73 -5.16 6.03 -35.80
CA ILE A 73 -4.70 7.16 -36.63
C ILE A 73 -3.78 6.68 -37.77
N ASP A 74 -2.88 5.75 -37.45
CA ASP A 74 -1.91 5.14 -38.37
C ASP A 74 -2.66 4.30 -39.44
N ALA A 75 -2.88 4.90 -40.61
CA ALA A 75 -3.74 4.36 -41.63
C ALA A 75 -2.99 3.42 -42.58
N ASP A 76 -1.68 3.60 -42.71
CA ASP A 76 -0.81 2.73 -43.50
C ASP A 76 -0.17 1.59 -42.69
N GLY A 77 -0.22 1.68 -41.36
CA GLY A 77 0.21 0.64 -40.43
C GLY A 77 1.73 0.53 -40.30
N ASP A 78 2.46 1.59 -40.65
CA ASP A 78 3.93 1.61 -40.61
C ASP A 78 4.49 1.86 -39.19
N GLY A 79 3.61 2.23 -38.24
CA GLY A 79 3.93 2.49 -36.84
C GLY A 79 4.47 3.90 -36.57
N GLU A 80 4.58 4.74 -37.59
CA GLU A 80 4.81 6.17 -37.51
C GLU A 80 3.49 6.91 -37.75
N ILE A 81 3.42 8.20 -37.40
CA ILE A 81 2.25 9.03 -37.71
C ILE A 81 2.72 10.19 -38.53
N THR A 82 2.29 10.22 -39.79
CA THR A 82 2.61 11.32 -40.69
C THR A 82 1.73 12.54 -40.40
N LEU A 83 2.23 13.73 -40.75
CA LEU A 83 1.46 14.99 -40.59
C LEU A 83 0.11 14.95 -41.32
N CYS A 84 0.01 14.22 -42.44
CA CYS A 84 -1.24 14.06 -43.19
C CYS A 84 -2.26 13.19 -42.44
N GLU A 85 -1.83 12.06 -41.86
CA GLU A 85 -2.71 11.19 -41.06
C GLU A 85 -3.20 11.90 -39.81
N PHE A 86 -2.31 12.67 -39.18
CA PHE A 86 -2.67 13.50 -38.03
C PHE A 86 -3.70 14.58 -38.38
N GLU A 87 -3.53 15.31 -39.49
CA GLU A 87 -4.51 16.30 -39.96
C GLU A 87 -5.84 15.66 -40.36
N ALA A 88 -5.80 14.48 -40.99
CA ALA A 88 -7.00 13.74 -41.38
C ALA A 88 -7.80 13.30 -40.15
N ALA A 89 -7.12 12.74 -39.15
CA ALA A 89 -7.75 12.27 -37.91
C ALA A 89 -8.25 13.42 -37.02
N LEU A 90 -7.69 14.64 -37.13
CA LEU A 90 -8.22 15.86 -36.50
C LEU A 90 -9.48 16.43 -37.20
N ARG A 91 -9.61 16.21 -38.51
CA ARG A 91 -10.80 16.65 -39.29
C ARG A 91 -11.97 15.69 -39.14
N ASP A 92 -11.72 14.46 -38.72
CA ASP A 92 -12.77 13.50 -38.41
C ASP A 92 -13.59 13.98 -37.20
N ARG A 93 -14.90 14.15 -37.41
CA ARG A 93 -15.80 14.75 -36.40
C ARG A 93 -16.17 13.78 -35.30
N GLU A 94 -16.08 12.47 -35.55
CA GLU A 94 -16.38 11.39 -34.60
C GLU A 94 -15.12 10.57 -34.24
N GLY A 95 -13.95 11.03 -34.68
CA GLY A 95 -12.69 10.32 -34.52
C GLY A 95 -12.19 10.27 -33.07
N PRO A 96 -11.50 9.19 -32.67
CA PRO A 96 -11.09 8.92 -31.30
C PRO A 96 -10.10 9.95 -30.72
N LEU A 97 -9.35 10.65 -31.57
CA LEU A 97 -8.50 11.79 -31.17
C LEU A 97 -9.32 12.94 -30.61
N ARG A 98 -10.47 13.25 -31.20
CA ARG A 98 -11.24 14.43 -30.80
C ARG A 98 -11.89 14.23 -29.44
N SER A 99 -12.36 13.03 -29.13
CA SER A 99 -12.91 12.67 -27.81
C SER A 99 -11.87 12.57 -26.70
N ALA A 100 -10.58 12.37 -27.03
CA ALA A 100 -9.52 12.31 -26.04
C ALA A 100 -9.02 13.71 -25.60
N PHE A 101 -9.23 14.73 -26.44
CA PHE A 101 -8.70 16.09 -26.24
C PHE A 101 -9.78 17.19 -26.01
N LEU A 102 -11.09 16.87 -26.08
CA LEU A 102 -12.23 17.76 -25.81
C LEU A 102 -13.21 17.13 -24.83
#